data_AF-A0A524D2I2-F1
#
_entry.id   AF-A0A524D2I2-F1
#
_cell.length_a   1.000
_cell.length_b   1.000
_cell.length_c   1.000
_cell.angle_alpha   90.00
_cell.angle_beta   90.00
_cell.angle_gamma   90.00
#
_symmetry.space_group_name_H-M   'P 1'
#
loop_
_entity.id
_entity.type
_entity.pdbx_description
1 polymer ?
#
loop_
_entity_poly.entity_id
_entity_poly.type
_entity_poly.pdbx_seq_one_letter_code
_entity_poly.pdbx_strand_id
1 'polypeptide(L)'
;MNLTTIDEFDDVGPEPTALTKITSGLQLIFALVSLFLGIIVLGGMLVGAIWSVFGVPLVLPDFLMGWPFQGLVLIILGYMGWNNGRQMQEADPYAYSSALYMNLITAGLFLTIGLLGLVLIAVPLFIIILLFTPGVRPFWYPEWREDMGPRSKELRYSLHLVRKSPLVVGGIVILVVMVSVALLAPVITPYGPEERIWADARDPPGSVSEIPKYTADRIYYRNDTDVQLLPNYTIMELTVDQSYLQLTEEPPKLYMSFNVRDKGEDENVNVTLFVAVYDIGKDEFLSMSEAERQGHLIGSDLDNESVRETFDLYVEPATYSYVFWYNASVKTDTWMSSQIVQLRYNHWYPTHVWGVDDTGGDVYSRIVWAAQVDLRISVTIVIVALVTGALIG
;
A
#
# COMPACT_ATOMS: atom_id res chain seq x y z
N MET A 1 -58.17 -27.71 45.50
CA MET A 1 -56.81 -27.14 45.62
C MET A 1 -56.67 -26.16 44.47
N ASN A 2 -56.71 -24.87 44.78
CA ASN A 2 -56.74 -23.79 43.80
C ASN A 2 -55.32 -23.57 43.27
N LEU A 3 -55.09 -23.82 41.98
CA LEU A 3 -53.83 -23.52 41.30
C LEU A 3 -53.92 -22.10 40.73
N THR A 4 -53.74 -21.10 41.59
CA THR A 4 -53.64 -19.69 41.19
C THR A 4 -52.58 -18.99 42.03
N THR A 5 -51.32 -19.31 41.76
CA THR A 5 -50.19 -18.43 42.04
C THR A 5 -49.25 -18.61 40.85
N ILE A 6 -49.56 -17.86 39.78
CA ILE A 6 -48.52 -17.48 38.83
C ILE A 6 -47.62 -16.59 39.68
N ASP A 7 -46.44 -17.09 40.05
CA ASP A 7 -45.38 -16.23 40.57
C ASP A 7 -45.15 -15.18 39.48
N GLU A 8 -45.68 -13.99 39.74
CA GLU A 8 -45.33 -12.75 39.07
C GLU A 8 -43.86 -12.54 39.41
N PHE A 9 -42.97 -13.16 38.61
CA PHE A 9 -41.57 -12.79 38.58
C PHE A 9 -41.57 -11.35 38.10
N ASP A 10 -41.49 -10.42 39.05
CA ASP A 10 -41.04 -9.07 38.76
C ASP A 10 -39.69 -9.22 38.05
N ASP A 11 -39.71 -9.09 36.73
CA ASP A 11 -38.53 -8.98 35.87
C ASP A 11 -37.91 -7.61 36.15
N VAL A 12 -37.38 -7.44 37.36
CA VAL A 12 -36.68 -6.22 37.77
C VAL A 12 -35.33 -6.26 37.07
N GLY A 13 -35.32 -5.79 35.82
CA GLY A 13 -34.10 -5.51 35.09
C GLY A 13 -33.17 -4.60 35.92
N PRO A 14 -31.84 -4.69 35.71
CA PRO A 14 -30.88 -3.90 36.48
C PRO A 14 -31.17 -2.40 36.37
N GLU A 15 -31.13 -1.67 37.49
CA GLU A 15 -31.40 -0.23 37.47
C GLU A 15 -30.30 0.53 36.71
N PRO A 16 -30.66 1.48 35.80
CA PRO A 16 -29.69 2.22 35.00
C PRO A 16 -28.64 2.95 35.84
N THR A 17 -27.36 2.60 35.65
CA THR A 17 -26.24 3.25 36.33
C THR A 17 -25.79 4.53 35.61
N ALA A 18 -24.95 5.34 36.24
CA ALA A 18 -24.31 6.48 35.54
C ALA A 18 -23.49 6.00 34.33
N LEU A 19 -22.89 4.81 34.42
CA LEU A 19 -22.04 4.25 33.37
C LEU A 19 -22.84 3.78 32.16
N THR A 20 -24.07 3.27 32.34
CA THR A 20 -24.94 2.90 31.22
C THR A 20 -25.39 4.13 30.43
N LYS A 21 -25.72 5.23 31.11
CA LYS A 21 -26.04 6.53 30.49
C LYS A 21 -24.86 7.12 29.71
N ILE A 22 -23.64 7.02 30.26
CA ILE A 22 -22.42 7.44 29.56
C ILE A 22 -22.20 6.58 28.30
N THR A 23 -22.36 5.26 28.43
CA THR A 23 -22.12 4.32 27.32
C THR A 23 -23.12 4.53 26.17
N SER A 24 -24.42 4.68 26.47
CA SER A 24 -25.44 4.99 25.46
C SER A 24 -25.25 6.38 24.84
N GLY A 25 -24.86 7.37 25.64
CA GLY A 25 -24.50 8.71 25.15
C GLY A 25 -23.31 8.69 24.18
N LEU A 26 -22.24 7.94 24.51
CA LEU A 26 -21.10 7.76 23.63
C LEU A 26 -21.48 7.04 22.34
N GLN A 27 -22.33 6.01 22.42
CA GLN A 27 -22.86 5.31 21.24
C GLN A 27 -23.61 6.27 20.30
N LEU A 28 -24.48 7.14 20.84
CA LEU A 28 -25.22 8.13 20.05
C LEU A 28 -24.30 9.15 19.37
N ILE A 29 -23.33 9.69 20.11
CA ILE A 29 -22.36 10.65 19.58
C ILE A 29 -21.55 9.98 18.47
N PHE A 30 -21.05 8.78 18.72
CA PHE A 30 -20.26 8.03 17.74
C PHE A 30 -21.07 7.70 16.49
N ALA A 31 -22.34 7.34 16.64
CA ALA A 31 -23.26 7.11 15.53
C ALA A 31 -23.47 8.36 14.67
N LEU A 32 -23.68 9.53 15.29
CA LEU A 32 -23.78 10.79 14.56
C LEU A 32 -22.48 11.14 13.84
N VAL A 33 -21.34 11.02 14.50
CA VAL A 33 -20.02 11.27 13.89
C VAL A 33 -19.80 10.36 12.69
N SER A 34 -20.14 9.07 12.81
CA SER A 34 -20.03 8.10 11.72
C SER A 34 -20.94 8.47 10.55
N LEU A 35 -22.20 8.83 10.82
CA LEU A 35 -23.17 9.29 9.82
C LEU A 35 -22.65 10.51 9.06
N PHE A 36 -22.20 11.55 9.78
CA PHE A 36 -21.67 12.77 9.17
C PHE A 36 -20.39 12.52 8.38
N LEU A 37 -19.47 11.70 8.90
CA LEU A 37 -18.25 11.34 8.21
C LEU A 37 -18.57 10.62 6.88
N GLY A 38 -19.51 9.67 6.90
CA GLY A 38 -19.96 8.98 5.71
C GLY A 38 -20.59 9.93 4.67
N ILE A 39 -21.44 10.86 5.12
CA ILE A 39 -22.04 11.90 4.26
C ILE A 39 -20.96 12.81 3.65
N ILE A 40 -19.95 13.21 4.42
CA ILE A 40 -18.85 14.07 3.95
C ILE A 40 -18.04 13.35 2.87
N VAL A 41 -17.70 12.08 3.09
CA VAL A 41 -16.95 11.28 2.11
C VAL A 41 -17.73 11.15 0.80
N LEU A 42 -18.97 10.65 0.85
CA LEU A 42 -19.77 10.47 -0.37
C LEU A 42 -20.18 11.79 -1.03
N GLY A 43 -20.53 12.79 -0.22
CA GLY A 43 -20.90 14.12 -0.70
C GLY A 43 -19.73 14.81 -1.39
N GLY A 44 -18.54 14.75 -0.81
CA GLY A 44 -17.32 15.27 -1.41
C GLY A 44 -17.01 14.62 -2.76
N MET A 45 -17.13 13.29 -2.84
CA MET A 45 -16.97 12.56 -4.10
C MET A 45 -18.00 12.94 -5.15
N LEU A 46 -19.28 13.04 -4.78
CA LEU A 46 -20.36 13.42 -5.69
C LEU A 46 -20.17 14.86 -6.20
N VAL A 47 -19.77 15.79 -5.34
CA VAL A 47 -19.43 17.15 -5.74
C VAL A 47 -18.25 17.14 -6.71
N GLY A 48 -17.16 16.43 -6.42
CA GLY A 48 -16.02 16.31 -7.34
C GLY A 48 -16.41 15.71 -8.69
N ALA A 49 -17.24 14.67 -8.70
CA ALA A 49 -17.75 14.07 -9.92
C ALA A 49 -18.57 15.08 -10.74
N ILE A 50 -19.49 15.81 -10.12
CA ILE A 50 -20.29 16.84 -10.80
C ILE A 50 -19.40 17.94 -11.37
N TRP A 51 -18.44 18.44 -10.60
CA TRP A 51 -17.55 19.52 -11.04
C TRP A 51 -16.65 19.10 -12.20
N SER A 52 -16.22 17.84 -12.21
CA SER A 52 -15.44 17.27 -13.32
C SER A 52 -16.21 17.28 -14.65
N VAL A 53 -17.53 17.08 -14.61
CA VAL A 53 -18.41 17.14 -15.80
C VAL A 53 -18.44 18.56 -16.39
N PHE A 54 -18.32 19.60 -15.56
CA PHE A 54 -18.30 20.99 -15.99
C PHE A 54 -16.88 21.49 -16.37
N GLY A 55 -15.89 20.59 -16.40
CA GLY A 55 -14.51 20.94 -16.76
C GLY A 55 -13.78 21.79 -15.73
N VAL A 56 -14.29 21.85 -14.49
CA VAL A 56 -13.63 22.58 -13.41
C VAL A 56 -12.75 21.61 -12.62
N PRO A 57 -11.41 21.79 -12.61
CA PRO A 57 -10.52 20.90 -11.87
C PRO A 57 -10.69 21.14 -10.36
N LEU A 58 -11.45 20.27 -9.69
CA LEU A 58 -11.54 20.23 -8.24
C LEU A 58 -10.59 19.16 -7.70
N VAL A 59 -9.52 19.58 -7.04
CA VAL A 59 -8.63 18.65 -6.32
C VAL A 59 -9.27 18.31 -4.99
N LEU A 60 -9.83 17.11 -4.89
CA LEU A 60 -10.32 16.58 -3.61
C LEU A 60 -9.13 16.09 -2.77
N PRO A 61 -9.15 16.26 -1.45
CA PRO A 61 -8.25 15.54 -0.55
C PRO A 61 -8.31 14.02 -0.76
N ASP A 62 -7.16 13.35 -0.71
CA ASP A 62 -7.02 11.91 -0.97
C ASP A 62 -7.97 11.05 -0.12
N PHE A 63 -8.23 11.46 1.13
CA PHE A 63 -9.10 10.73 2.04
C PHE A 63 -10.58 10.71 1.60
N LEU A 64 -11.04 11.70 0.83
CA LEU A 64 -12.38 11.71 0.26
C LEU A 64 -12.48 10.77 -0.94
N MET A 65 -11.40 10.61 -1.71
CA MET A 65 -11.38 9.74 -2.88
C MET A 65 -11.08 8.27 -2.53
N GLY A 66 -10.38 8.03 -1.42
CA GLY A 66 -9.89 6.71 -1.07
C GLY A 66 -10.95 5.74 -0.50
N TRP A 67 -12.06 6.25 0.05
CA TRP A 67 -12.95 5.43 0.90
C TRP A 67 -14.46 5.49 0.56
N PRO A 68 -14.88 5.44 -0.72
CA PRO A 68 -16.31 5.51 -1.09
C PRO A 68 -17.14 4.43 -0.40
N PHE A 69 -16.62 3.21 -0.38
CA PHE A 69 -17.31 2.07 0.19
C PHE A 69 -17.49 2.24 1.71
N GLN A 70 -16.42 2.63 2.41
CA GLN A 70 -16.45 2.86 3.85
C GLN A 70 -17.38 4.02 4.19
N GLY A 71 -17.40 5.09 3.37
CA GLY A 71 -18.33 6.20 3.53
C GLY A 71 -19.80 5.74 3.50
N LEU A 72 -20.17 4.90 2.54
CA LEU A 72 -21.52 4.32 2.47
C LEU A 72 -21.85 3.45 3.68
N VAL A 73 -20.95 2.55 4.07
CA VAL A 73 -21.14 1.67 5.23
C VAL A 73 -21.29 2.50 6.51
N LEU A 74 -20.53 3.59 6.67
CA LEU A 74 -20.64 4.49 7.83
C LEU A 74 -21.98 5.22 7.91
N ILE A 75 -22.62 5.53 6.78
CA ILE A 75 -23.97 6.10 6.80
C ILE A 75 -24.96 5.09 7.37
N ILE A 76 -24.89 3.85 6.90
CA ILE A 76 -25.77 2.77 7.36
C ILE A 76 -25.54 2.48 8.84
N LEU A 77 -24.27 2.26 9.24
CA LEU A 77 -23.90 1.98 10.62
C LEU A 77 -24.15 3.17 11.55
N GLY A 78 -24.00 4.40 11.06
CA GLY A 78 -24.34 5.62 11.80
C GLY A 78 -25.84 5.72 12.06
N TYR A 79 -26.68 5.45 11.06
CA TYR A 79 -28.13 5.43 11.24
C TYR A 79 -28.59 4.30 12.18
N MET A 80 -28.08 3.09 11.98
CA MET A 80 -28.38 1.95 12.86
C MET A 80 -27.88 2.20 14.29
N GLY A 81 -26.68 2.74 14.44
CA GLY A 81 -26.06 3.09 15.72
C GLY A 81 -26.83 4.18 16.47
N TRP A 82 -27.47 5.10 15.75
CA TRP A 82 -28.33 6.13 16.35
C TRP A 82 -29.58 5.51 16.97
N ASN A 83 -30.28 4.66 16.22
CA ASN A 83 -31.46 3.96 16.73
C ASN A 83 -31.11 3.04 17.90
N ASN A 84 -29.99 2.32 17.79
CA ASN A 84 -29.46 1.47 18.85
C ASN A 84 -29.14 2.26 20.12
N GLY A 85 -28.41 3.39 20.00
CA GLY A 85 -28.05 4.22 21.14
C GLY A 85 -29.27 4.78 21.88
N ARG A 86 -30.38 5.05 21.18
CA ARG A 86 -31.66 5.44 21.80
C ARG A 86 -32.29 4.30 22.60
N GLN A 87 -32.31 3.09 22.04
CA GLN A 87 -32.82 1.91 22.76
C GLN A 87 -31.95 1.55 23.98
N MET A 88 -30.63 1.79 23.91
CA MET A 88 -29.75 1.65 25.08
C MET A 88 -30.11 2.64 26.22
N GLN A 89 -30.63 3.84 25.90
CA GLN A 89 -31.13 4.78 26.92
C GLN A 89 -32.39 4.27 27.62
N GLU A 90 -33.19 3.47 26.92
CA GLU A 90 -34.37 2.78 27.45
C GLU A 90 -34.01 1.48 28.19
N ALA A 91 -32.71 1.19 28.34
CA ALA A 91 -32.17 0.00 28.99
C ALA A 91 -32.53 -1.34 28.32
N ASP A 92 -32.79 -1.34 27.01
CA ASP A 92 -33.07 -2.56 26.24
C ASP A 92 -31.82 -3.46 26.11
N PRO A 93 -31.83 -4.70 26.65
CA PRO A 93 -30.70 -5.63 26.57
C PRO A 93 -30.21 -5.95 25.16
N TYR A 94 -31.14 -6.01 24.19
CA TYR A 94 -30.81 -6.30 22.80
C TYR A 94 -30.07 -5.15 22.12
N ALA A 95 -30.31 -3.90 22.56
CA ALA A 95 -29.61 -2.74 22.06
C ALA A 95 -28.12 -2.78 22.45
N TYR A 96 -27.81 -3.12 23.70
CA TYR A 96 -26.42 -3.25 24.16
C TYR A 96 -25.67 -4.39 23.47
N SER A 97 -26.31 -5.55 23.26
CA SER A 97 -25.68 -6.67 22.54
C SER A 97 -25.48 -6.35 21.04
N SER A 98 -26.43 -5.67 20.40
CA SER A 98 -26.25 -5.20 19.01
C SER A 98 -25.21 -4.08 18.90
N ALA A 99 -25.03 -3.25 19.93
CA ALA A 99 -23.95 -2.26 19.98
C ALA A 99 -22.56 -2.92 19.94
N LEU A 100 -22.37 -4.08 20.59
CA LEU A 100 -21.13 -4.85 20.49
C LEU A 100 -20.81 -5.22 19.03
N TYR A 101 -21.77 -5.79 18.31
CA TYR A 101 -21.56 -6.19 16.91
C TYR A 101 -21.33 -5.00 16.00
N MET A 102 -22.11 -3.92 16.15
CA MET A 102 -21.92 -2.71 15.33
C MET A 102 -20.53 -2.12 15.55
N ASN A 103 -20.08 -1.98 16.80
CA ASN A 103 -18.76 -1.43 17.08
C ASN A 103 -17.62 -2.35 16.59
N LEU A 104 -17.79 -3.68 16.61
CA LEU A 104 -16.83 -4.61 16.01
C LEU A 104 -16.74 -4.46 14.49
N ILE A 105 -17.89 -4.33 13.80
CA ILE A 105 -17.94 -4.12 12.36
C ILE A 105 -17.32 -2.77 11.99
N THR A 106 -17.66 -1.70 12.72
CA THR A 106 -17.09 -0.36 12.49
C THR A 106 -15.58 -0.35 12.75
N ALA A 107 -15.11 -1.06 13.78
CA ALA A 107 -13.68 -1.20 14.04
C ALA A 107 -12.96 -1.93 12.89
N GLY A 108 -13.54 -3.03 12.38
CA GLY A 108 -13.03 -3.73 11.20
C GLY A 108 -13.01 -2.86 9.94
N LEU A 109 -14.06 -2.05 9.74
CA LEU A 109 -14.14 -1.08 8.65
C LEU A 109 -12.99 -0.07 8.74
N PHE A 110 -12.73 0.49 9.92
CA PHE A 110 -11.65 1.44 10.13
C PHE A 110 -10.26 0.84 9.91
N LEU A 111 -10.02 -0.45 10.15
CA LEU A 111 -8.75 -1.08 9.79
C LEU A 111 -8.44 -1.02 8.29
N THR A 112 -9.46 -0.87 7.43
CA THR A 112 -9.28 -0.74 5.98
C THR A 112 -8.89 0.67 5.51
N ILE A 113 -8.93 1.66 6.41
CA ILE A 113 -8.73 3.10 6.13
C ILE A 113 -7.25 3.52 6.30
N GLY A 114 -6.37 2.60 6.71
CA GLY A 114 -4.95 2.86 6.94
C GLY A 114 -4.70 3.57 8.28
N LEU A 115 -3.72 4.49 8.33
CA LEU A 115 -3.26 5.08 9.59
C LEU A 115 -4.33 5.94 10.28
N LEU A 116 -5.14 6.67 9.51
CA LEU A 116 -6.28 7.41 10.06
C LEU A 116 -7.32 6.47 10.68
N GLY A 117 -7.53 5.31 10.06
CA GLY A 117 -8.36 4.24 10.59
C GLY A 117 -7.94 3.75 11.97
N LEU A 118 -6.63 3.63 12.21
CA LEU A 118 -6.08 3.26 13.52
C LEU A 118 -6.36 4.29 14.61
N VAL A 119 -6.57 5.55 14.27
CA VAL A 119 -6.99 6.58 15.24
C VAL A 119 -8.49 6.46 15.50
N LEU A 120 -9.29 6.32 14.43
CA LEU A 120 -10.75 6.23 14.54
C LEU A 120 -11.24 4.98 15.29
N ILE A 121 -10.48 3.89 15.25
CA ILE A 121 -10.82 2.63 15.95
C ILE A 121 -10.87 2.78 17.48
N ALA A 122 -10.22 3.81 18.04
CA ALA A 122 -10.18 4.02 19.49
C ALA A 122 -11.58 4.20 20.09
N VAL A 123 -12.48 4.89 19.38
CA VAL A 123 -13.85 5.16 19.85
C VAL A 123 -14.71 3.90 19.94
N PRO A 124 -14.90 3.09 18.86
CA PRO A 124 -15.68 1.86 18.96
C PRO A 124 -15.06 0.86 19.93
N LEU A 125 -13.72 0.76 20.01
CA LEU A 125 -13.06 -0.09 21.01
C LEU A 125 -13.32 0.37 22.44
N PHE A 126 -13.30 1.68 22.68
CA PHE A 126 -13.61 2.23 24.00
C PHE A 126 -15.06 1.91 24.41
N ILE A 127 -16.02 2.03 23.50
CA ILE A 127 -17.41 1.63 23.75
C ILE A 127 -17.49 0.14 24.05
N ILE A 128 -16.79 -0.71 23.28
CA ILE A 128 -16.72 -2.16 23.55
C ILE A 128 -16.17 -2.42 24.94
N ILE A 129 -15.08 -1.76 25.33
CA ILE A 129 -14.50 -1.90 26.68
C ILE A 129 -15.53 -1.54 27.75
N LEU A 130 -16.26 -0.43 27.57
CA LEU A 130 -17.32 -0.01 28.49
C LEU A 130 -18.42 -1.07 28.63
N LEU A 131 -18.84 -1.73 27.55
CA LEU A 131 -19.84 -2.80 27.60
C LEU A 131 -19.44 -3.94 28.55
N PHE A 132 -18.15 -4.25 28.68
CA PHE A 132 -17.66 -5.31 29.56
C PHE A 132 -17.37 -4.86 31.00
N THR A 133 -17.52 -3.58 31.31
CA THR A 133 -17.35 -3.09 32.69
C THR A 133 -18.46 -3.60 33.61
N PRO A 134 -18.19 -3.79 34.92
CA PRO A 134 -19.19 -4.30 35.86
C PRO A 134 -20.48 -3.47 35.94
N GLY A 135 -20.44 -2.18 35.62
CA GLY A 135 -21.60 -1.28 35.67
C GLY A 135 -22.52 -1.35 34.44
N VAL A 136 -22.08 -1.98 33.34
CA VAL A 136 -22.84 -2.09 32.08
C VAL A 136 -23.09 -3.55 31.70
N ARG A 137 -22.14 -4.44 31.97
CA ARG A 137 -22.21 -5.87 31.65
C ARG A 137 -23.53 -6.57 32.05
N PRO A 138 -24.14 -6.29 33.22
CA PRO A 138 -25.39 -6.95 33.62
C PRO A 138 -26.58 -6.70 32.68
N PHE A 139 -26.56 -5.62 31.89
CA PHE A 139 -27.68 -5.22 31.03
C PHE A 139 -27.80 -6.04 29.75
N TRP A 140 -26.80 -6.83 29.38
CA TRP A 140 -26.76 -7.44 28.03
C TRP A 140 -26.08 -8.79 27.98
N TYR A 141 -25.12 -9.03 28.87
CA TYR A 141 -24.31 -10.23 28.84
C TYR A 141 -25.11 -11.52 29.12
N PRO A 142 -26.10 -11.54 30.04
CA PRO A 142 -26.95 -12.71 30.24
C PRO A 142 -27.70 -13.11 28.97
N GLU A 143 -28.46 -12.19 28.39
CA GLU A 143 -29.26 -12.42 27.18
C GLU A 143 -28.36 -12.79 26.00
N TRP A 144 -27.26 -12.07 25.80
CA TRP A 144 -26.29 -12.38 24.75
C TRP A 144 -25.69 -13.78 24.91
N ARG A 145 -25.40 -14.21 26.14
CA ARG A 145 -24.86 -15.55 26.41
C ARG A 145 -25.90 -16.63 26.14
N GLU A 146 -27.17 -16.37 26.46
CA GLU A 146 -28.28 -17.27 26.14
C GLU A 146 -28.49 -17.40 24.64
N ASP A 147 -28.45 -16.30 23.88
CA ASP A 147 -28.59 -16.31 22.42
C ASP A 147 -27.39 -16.95 21.69
N MET A 148 -26.16 -16.64 22.11
CA MET A 148 -24.94 -17.17 21.49
C MET A 148 -24.64 -18.61 21.91
N GLY A 149 -25.15 -19.07 23.05
CA GLY A 149 -24.93 -20.41 23.57
C GLY A 149 -25.31 -21.51 22.57
N PRO A 150 -26.56 -21.57 22.09
CA PRO A 150 -27.01 -22.52 21.07
C PRO A 150 -26.26 -22.36 19.75
N ARG A 151 -26.14 -21.12 19.23
CA ARG A 151 -25.46 -20.84 17.96
C ARG A 151 -24.00 -21.31 17.93
N SER A 152 -23.27 -21.11 19.04
CA SER A 152 -21.88 -21.56 19.15
C SER A 152 -21.75 -23.08 19.18
N LYS A 153 -22.72 -23.78 19.79
CA LYS A 153 -22.78 -25.25 19.79
C LYS A 153 -23.11 -25.78 18.40
N GLU A 154 -24.07 -25.16 17.71
CA GLU A 154 -24.41 -25.48 16.32
C GLU A 154 -23.23 -25.23 15.37
N LEU A 155 -22.52 -24.10 15.49
CA LEU A 155 -21.34 -23.81 14.69
C LEU A 155 -20.23 -24.85 14.92
N ARG A 156 -19.96 -25.22 16.18
CA ARG A 156 -19.00 -26.29 16.51
C ARG A 156 -19.41 -27.63 15.92
N TYR A 157 -20.71 -27.94 15.95
CA TYR A 157 -21.26 -29.17 15.38
C TYR A 157 -21.13 -29.17 13.84
N SER A 158 -21.47 -28.06 13.18
CA SER A 158 -21.30 -27.88 11.74
C SER A 158 -19.82 -27.97 11.32
N LEU A 159 -18.90 -27.33 12.06
CA LEU A 159 -17.45 -27.45 11.83
C LEU A 159 -16.94 -28.88 12.05
N HIS A 160 -17.49 -29.59 13.05
CA HIS A 160 -17.18 -30.99 13.28
C HIS A 160 -17.64 -31.88 12.11
N LEU A 161 -18.85 -31.66 11.60
CA LEU A 161 -19.39 -32.35 10.41
C LEU A 161 -18.52 -32.09 9.17
N VAL A 162 -18.14 -30.83 8.92
CA VAL A 162 -17.27 -30.42 7.81
C VAL A 162 -15.93 -31.16 7.86
N ARG A 163 -15.32 -31.30 9.04
CA ARG A 163 -14.06 -32.04 9.22
C ARG A 163 -14.19 -33.56 9.06
N LYS A 164 -15.40 -34.10 9.21
CA LYS A 164 -15.64 -35.55 9.11
C LYS A 164 -15.86 -36.01 7.67
N SER A 165 -16.29 -35.12 6.78
CA SER A 165 -16.42 -35.40 5.36
C SER A 165 -15.08 -35.24 4.62
N PRO A 166 -14.45 -36.33 4.13
CA PRO A 166 -13.15 -36.25 3.46
C PRO A 166 -13.19 -35.41 2.18
N LEU A 167 -14.35 -35.38 1.50
CA LEU A 167 -14.56 -34.56 0.30
C LEU A 167 -14.46 -33.06 0.60
N VAL A 168 -15.08 -32.59 1.70
CA VAL A 168 -15.05 -31.18 2.08
C VAL A 168 -13.66 -30.79 2.57
N VAL A 169 -13.00 -31.66 3.33
CA VAL A 169 -11.60 -31.43 3.75
C VAL A 169 -10.70 -31.32 2.52
N GLY A 170 -10.85 -32.20 1.53
CA GLY A 170 -10.12 -32.11 0.26
C GLY A 170 -10.34 -30.78 -0.45
N GLY A 171 -11.60 -30.33 -0.56
CA GLY A 171 -11.94 -29.02 -1.13
C GLY A 171 -11.31 -27.85 -0.38
N ILE A 172 -11.35 -27.86 0.96
CA ILE A 172 -10.72 -26.84 1.81
C ILE A 172 -9.20 -26.82 1.58
N VAL A 173 -8.56 -27.99 1.51
CA VAL A 173 -7.11 -28.08 1.25
C VAL A 173 -6.76 -27.48 -0.12
N ILE A 174 -7.51 -27.82 -1.17
CA ILE A 174 -7.31 -27.26 -2.51
C ILE A 174 -7.46 -25.74 -2.48
N LEU A 175 -8.52 -25.22 -1.84
CA LEU A 175 -8.76 -23.79 -1.71
C LEU A 175 -7.62 -23.09 -0.97
N VAL A 176 -7.18 -23.64 0.16
CA VAL A 176 -6.06 -23.08 0.94
C VAL A 176 -4.78 -23.06 0.11
N VAL A 177 -4.50 -24.11 -0.66
CA VAL A 177 -3.34 -24.15 -1.56
C VAL A 177 -3.46 -23.08 -2.65
N MET A 178 -4.60 -22.97 -3.32
CA MET A 178 -4.83 -21.96 -4.37
C MET A 178 -4.68 -20.52 -3.84
N VAL A 179 -5.27 -20.22 -2.68
CA VAL A 179 -5.14 -18.92 -2.03
C VAL A 179 -3.69 -18.67 -1.61
N SER A 180 -2.99 -19.67 -1.10
CA SER A 180 -1.58 -19.54 -0.72
C SER A 180 -0.69 -19.23 -1.93
N VAL A 181 -0.90 -19.92 -3.06
CA VAL A 181 -0.18 -19.65 -4.33
C VAL A 181 -0.45 -18.22 -4.81
N ALA A 182 -1.71 -17.79 -4.78
CA ALA A 182 -2.11 -16.43 -5.17
C ALA A 182 -1.47 -15.33 -4.30
N LEU A 183 -1.41 -15.54 -2.98
CA LEU A 183 -0.80 -14.58 -2.05
C LEU A 183 0.73 -14.56 -2.16
N LEU A 184 1.35 -15.73 -2.37
CA LEU A 184 2.80 -15.88 -2.49
C LEU A 184 3.33 -15.63 -3.91
N ALA A 185 2.47 -15.34 -4.89
CA ALA A 185 2.84 -15.06 -6.27
C ALA A 185 4.04 -14.08 -6.42
N PRO A 186 4.10 -12.93 -5.70
CA PRO A 186 5.21 -12.00 -5.85
C PRO A 186 6.57 -12.54 -5.37
N VAL A 187 6.58 -13.60 -4.56
CA VAL A 187 7.79 -14.16 -3.96
C VAL A 187 8.25 -15.42 -4.71
N ILE A 188 7.31 -16.21 -5.24
CA ILE A 188 7.62 -17.49 -5.89
C ILE A 188 7.80 -17.37 -7.41
N THR A 189 7.39 -16.26 -8.02
CA THR A 189 7.53 -16.05 -9.47
C THR A 189 8.85 -15.33 -9.81
N PRO A 190 9.64 -15.86 -10.77
CA PRO A 190 10.84 -15.18 -11.23
C PRO A 190 10.56 -13.98 -12.14
N TYR A 191 9.39 -13.95 -12.79
CA TYR A 191 8.99 -12.92 -13.74
C TYR A 191 7.75 -12.16 -13.30
N GLY A 192 7.65 -10.90 -13.75
CA GLY A 192 6.46 -10.08 -13.56
C GLY A 192 5.23 -10.59 -14.34
N PRO A 193 4.01 -10.18 -13.95
CA PRO A 193 2.76 -10.64 -14.58
C PRO A 193 2.63 -10.22 -16.05
N GLU A 194 3.24 -9.11 -16.42
CA GLU A 194 3.19 -8.50 -17.76
C GLU A 194 4.57 -8.48 -18.46
N GLU A 195 5.58 -9.07 -17.82
CA GLU A 195 6.94 -9.11 -18.36
C GLU A 195 7.00 -10.05 -19.57
N ARG A 196 7.57 -9.55 -20.68
CA ARG A 196 7.66 -10.27 -21.96
C ARG A 196 8.99 -10.01 -22.62
N ILE A 197 9.60 -11.08 -23.13
CA ILE A 197 10.84 -11.05 -23.87
C ILE A 197 10.56 -11.64 -25.25
N TRP A 198 10.32 -10.78 -26.24
CA TRP A 198 9.93 -11.24 -27.58
C TRP A 198 10.97 -12.11 -28.28
N ALA A 199 12.24 -12.00 -27.89
CA ALA A 199 13.32 -12.82 -28.42
C ALA A 199 13.18 -14.29 -28.01
N ASP A 200 12.71 -14.55 -26.79
CA ASP A 200 12.56 -15.91 -26.24
C ASP A 200 11.21 -16.55 -26.64
N ALA A 201 10.49 -15.97 -27.60
CA ALA A 201 9.18 -16.45 -27.97
C ALA A 201 9.25 -17.89 -28.49
N ARG A 202 8.43 -18.78 -27.89
CA ARG A 202 8.37 -20.23 -28.16
C ARG A 202 9.58 -21.03 -27.69
N ASP A 203 10.34 -20.48 -26.77
CA ASP A 203 11.41 -21.23 -26.12
C ASP A 203 10.88 -22.44 -25.35
N PRO A 204 11.60 -23.58 -25.41
CA PRO A 204 11.23 -24.78 -24.70
C PRO A 204 11.40 -24.63 -23.18
N PRO A 205 10.73 -25.48 -22.38
CA PRO A 205 10.95 -25.53 -20.93
C PRO A 205 12.44 -25.74 -20.57
N GLY A 206 12.91 -24.94 -19.62
CA GLY A 206 14.28 -24.95 -19.12
C GLY A 206 15.26 -24.07 -19.89
N SER A 207 14.82 -23.32 -20.91
CA SER A 207 15.69 -22.37 -21.59
C SER A 207 16.10 -21.21 -20.67
N VAL A 208 17.23 -20.58 -20.98
CA VAL A 208 17.67 -19.30 -20.41
C VAL A 208 17.49 -18.26 -21.51
N SER A 209 17.03 -17.07 -21.14
CA SER A 209 16.83 -15.97 -22.08
C SER A 209 18.10 -15.65 -22.87
N GLU A 210 17.95 -15.35 -24.16
CA GLU A 210 19.06 -14.94 -25.03
C GLU A 210 19.49 -13.49 -24.78
N ILE A 211 18.62 -12.68 -24.15
CA ILE A 211 18.84 -11.26 -23.91
C ILE A 211 19.01 -11.03 -22.41
N PRO A 212 20.03 -10.29 -21.95
CA PRO A 212 20.13 -9.95 -20.54
C PRO A 212 19.03 -8.97 -20.12
N LYS A 213 18.55 -9.12 -18.88
CA LYS A 213 17.68 -8.17 -18.20
C LYS A 213 18.47 -6.91 -17.87
N TYR A 214 18.08 -5.82 -18.51
CA TYR A 214 18.59 -4.50 -18.21
C TYR A 214 18.02 -3.99 -16.88
N THR A 215 18.90 -3.72 -15.91
CA THR A 215 18.55 -3.18 -14.60
C THR A 215 19.21 -1.82 -14.41
N ALA A 216 18.47 -0.87 -13.85
CA ALA A 216 18.95 0.48 -13.58
C ALA A 216 18.61 0.91 -12.16
N ASP A 217 19.61 0.89 -11.28
CA ASP A 217 19.49 1.32 -9.90
C ASP A 217 19.73 2.82 -9.81
N ARG A 218 18.74 3.55 -9.28
CA ARG A 218 18.84 4.99 -9.03
C ARG A 218 19.64 5.22 -7.74
N ILE A 219 20.92 5.56 -7.89
CA ILE A 219 21.81 5.85 -6.75
C ILE A 219 21.59 7.27 -6.23
N TYR A 220 21.34 8.20 -7.15
CA TYR A 220 21.09 9.59 -6.80
C TYR A 220 19.93 10.14 -7.63
N TYR A 221 18.93 10.67 -6.94
CA TYR A 221 17.76 11.28 -7.55
C TYR A 221 17.34 12.50 -6.75
N ARG A 222 17.46 13.68 -7.37
CA ARG A 222 16.89 14.92 -6.85
C ARG A 222 16.12 15.61 -7.96
N ASN A 223 14.91 16.06 -7.65
CA ASN A 223 14.09 16.82 -8.57
C ASN A 223 13.78 18.17 -7.95
N ASP A 224 13.77 19.21 -8.78
CA ASP A 224 13.40 20.57 -8.40
C ASP A 224 14.27 21.10 -7.24
N THR A 225 15.56 20.83 -7.33
CA THR A 225 16.53 21.28 -6.32
C THR A 225 17.33 22.47 -6.78
N ASP A 226 17.45 23.44 -5.86
CA ASP A 226 18.23 24.65 -6.08
C ASP A 226 19.70 24.33 -6.36
N VAL A 227 20.20 24.86 -7.47
CA VAL A 227 21.55 24.62 -7.97
C VAL A 227 22.57 25.50 -7.26
N GLN A 228 23.72 24.95 -6.86
CA GLN A 228 24.84 25.77 -6.41
C GLN A 228 25.88 25.89 -7.53
N LEU A 229 26.37 27.12 -7.76
CA LEU A 229 27.44 27.39 -8.71
C LEU A 229 28.81 27.13 -8.06
N LEU A 230 29.83 26.94 -8.90
CA LEU A 230 31.23 26.95 -8.47
C LEU A 230 31.53 28.17 -7.56
N PRO A 231 32.33 27.99 -6.49
CA PRO A 231 33.23 26.88 -6.20
C PRO A 231 32.58 25.65 -5.54
N ASN A 232 31.28 25.65 -5.29
CA ASN A 232 30.60 24.49 -4.70
C ASN A 232 30.35 23.42 -5.77
N TYR A 233 30.93 22.24 -5.57
CA TYR A 233 30.72 21.06 -6.40
C TYR A 233 30.22 19.90 -5.54
N THR A 234 29.53 18.94 -6.15
CA THR A 234 29.05 17.75 -5.47
C THR A 234 29.92 16.56 -5.82
N ILE A 235 30.40 15.85 -4.79
CA ILE A 235 31.15 14.59 -4.94
C ILE A 235 30.50 13.49 -4.11
N MET A 236 30.31 12.35 -4.76
CA MET A 236 29.74 11.16 -4.18
C MET A 236 30.56 9.93 -4.58
N GLU A 237 30.39 8.87 -3.79
CA GLU A 237 31.11 7.61 -3.96
C GLU A 237 30.13 6.52 -4.41
N LEU A 238 30.61 5.61 -5.24
CA LEU A 238 29.91 4.43 -5.70
C LEU A 238 30.85 3.23 -5.61
N THR A 239 30.49 2.21 -4.83
CA THR A 239 31.23 0.93 -4.82
C THR A 239 30.48 -0.08 -5.67
N VAL A 240 31.19 -0.69 -6.63
CA VAL A 240 30.66 -1.78 -7.47
C VAL A 240 31.26 -3.09 -6.98
N ASP A 241 30.46 -3.89 -6.29
CA ASP A 241 30.84 -5.20 -5.78
C ASP A 241 30.70 -6.31 -6.84
N GLN A 242 31.23 -7.51 -6.54
CA GLN A 242 31.12 -8.67 -7.43
C GLN A 242 29.68 -9.05 -7.82
N SER A 243 28.68 -8.73 -6.99
CA SER A 243 27.28 -9.02 -7.31
C SER A 243 26.82 -8.34 -8.58
N TYR A 244 27.35 -7.16 -8.93
CA TYR A 244 27.00 -6.43 -10.15
C TYR A 244 27.76 -6.93 -11.39
N LEU A 245 28.80 -7.73 -11.18
CA LEU A 245 29.74 -8.18 -12.21
C LEU A 245 29.54 -9.65 -12.60
N GLN A 246 29.01 -10.48 -11.69
CA GLN A 246 28.73 -11.91 -11.95
C GLN A 246 27.56 -12.14 -12.91
N LEU A 247 26.89 -11.07 -13.33
CA LEU A 247 25.59 -11.12 -13.97
C LEU A 247 25.67 -11.16 -15.51
N THR A 248 26.71 -10.56 -16.10
CA THR A 248 27.06 -10.61 -17.53
C THR A 248 28.54 -10.32 -17.74
N GLU A 249 29.11 -10.68 -18.90
CA GLU A 249 30.47 -10.27 -19.30
C GLU A 249 30.58 -8.79 -19.71
N GLU A 250 29.45 -8.10 -19.86
CA GLU A 250 29.42 -6.67 -20.16
C GLU A 250 29.69 -5.81 -18.90
N PRO A 251 30.50 -4.74 -19.02
CA PRO A 251 30.75 -3.84 -17.91
C PRO A 251 29.48 -3.11 -17.47
N PRO A 252 29.30 -2.86 -16.15
CA PRO A 252 28.25 -1.97 -15.67
C PRO A 252 28.54 -0.55 -16.14
N LYS A 253 27.49 0.26 -16.25
CA LYS A 253 27.56 1.61 -16.79
C LYS A 253 26.98 2.62 -15.81
N LEU A 254 27.66 3.74 -15.61
CA LEU A 254 27.15 4.84 -14.82
C LEU A 254 26.51 5.88 -15.72
N TYR A 255 25.18 5.97 -15.68
CA TYR A 255 24.42 6.96 -16.42
C TYR A 255 24.15 8.18 -15.58
N MET A 256 24.43 9.35 -16.17
CA MET A 256 24.22 10.64 -15.55
C MET A 256 23.33 11.49 -16.43
N SER A 257 22.29 12.08 -15.83
CA SER A 257 21.41 13.04 -16.49
C SER A 257 21.16 14.20 -15.55
N PHE A 258 21.68 15.35 -15.91
CA PHE A 258 21.48 16.61 -15.19
C PHE A 258 20.87 17.63 -16.15
N ASN A 259 19.83 18.32 -15.70
CA ASN A 259 19.13 19.31 -16.52
C ASN A 259 18.65 20.44 -15.63
N VAL A 260 18.92 21.69 -16.04
CA VAL A 260 18.36 22.88 -15.41
C VAL A 260 17.05 23.19 -16.13
N ARG A 261 15.93 23.10 -15.41
CA ARG A 261 14.58 23.23 -15.96
C ARG A 261 14.05 24.65 -15.92
N ASP A 262 14.29 25.32 -14.80
CA ASP A 262 13.78 26.66 -14.54
C ASP A 262 14.88 27.47 -13.88
N LYS A 263 15.13 28.67 -14.41
CA LYS A 263 16.12 29.63 -13.92
C LYS A 263 15.46 30.88 -13.34
N GLY A 264 14.12 30.94 -13.27
CA GLY A 264 13.38 32.10 -12.78
C GLY A 264 13.73 33.37 -13.56
N GLU A 265 14.12 34.43 -12.85
CA GLU A 265 14.51 35.70 -13.50
C GLU A 265 15.82 35.59 -14.34
N ASP A 266 16.61 34.52 -14.17
CA ASP A 266 17.89 34.29 -14.85
C ASP A 266 17.76 33.46 -16.16
N GLU A 267 16.60 33.44 -16.83
CA GLU A 267 16.36 32.63 -18.05
C GLU A 267 17.45 32.79 -19.13
N ASN A 268 17.99 34.00 -19.29
CA ASN A 268 19.01 34.32 -20.29
C ASN A 268 20.45 33.94 -19.90
N VAL A 269 20.66 33.43 -18.67
CA VAL A 269 21.99 33.02 -18.21
C VAL A 269 22.32 31.64 -18.75
N ASN A 270 23.44 31.52 -19.48
CA ASN A 270 23.93 30.22 -19.91
C ASN A 270 24.58 29.49 -18.74
N VAL A 271 24.16 28.24 -18.51
CA VAL A 271 24.67 27.39 -17.45
C VAL A 271 25.41 26.24 -18.09
N THR A 272 26.69 26.12 -17.79
CA THR A 272 27.51 24.99 -18.21
C THR A 272 27.53 23.96 -17.09
N LEU A 273 27.18 22.71 -17.42
CA LEU A 273 27.21 21.59 -16.50
C LEU A 273 28.42 20.74 -16.82
N PHE A 274 29.13 20.32 -15.79
CA PHE A 274 30.23 19.36 -15.93
C PHE A 274 29.94 18.13 -15.08
N VAL A 275 30.24 16.96 -15.64
CA VAL A 275 30.20 15.68 -14.94
C VAL A 275 31.48 14.91 -15.20
N ALA A 276 31.98 14.17 -14.21
CA ALA A 276 33.11 13.27 -14.37
C ALA A 276 33.03 12.06 -13.43
N VAL A 277 33.68 10.98 -13.85
CA VAL A 277 33.83 9.74 -13.09
C VAL A 277 35.31 9.39 -12.97
N TYR A 278 35.72 9.02 -11.76
CA TYR A 278 37.08 8.60 -11.44
C TYR A 278 37.09 7.22 -10.81
N ASP A 279 38.12 6.42 -11.06
CA ASP A 279 38.29 5.04 -10.56
C ASP A 279 38.89 4.95 -9.15
N ILE A 280 38.66 5.98 -8.32
CA ILE A 280 39.16 6.09 -6.95
C ILE A 280 38.04 6.43 -5.97
N GLY A 281 38.25 6.11 -4.69
CA GLY A 281 37.35 6.47 -3.60
C GLY A 281 37.31 7.97 -3.32
N LYS A 282 36.26 8.42 -2.63
CA LYS A 282 36.02 9.85 -2.40
C LYS A 282 37.09 10.51 -1.54
N ASP A 283 37.56 9.81 -0.51
CA ASP A 283 38.58 10.33 0.39
C ASP A 283 39.93 10.48 -0.33
N GLU A 284 40.27 9.51 -1.18
CA GLU A 284 41.46 9.55 -2.02
C GLU A 284 41.38 10.70 -3.03
N PHE A 285 40.25 10.84 -3.72
CA PHE A 285 39.99 11.97 -4.62
C PHE A 285 40.24 13.30 -3.92
N LEU A 286 39.68 13.53 -2.73
CA LEU A 286 39.83 14.79 -2.01
C LEU A 286 41.27 15.06 -1.54
N SER A 287 42.06 14.01 -1.29
CA SER A 287 43.45 14.12 -0.85
C SER A 287 44.44 14.41 -1.99
N MET A 288 44.11 14.02 -3.23
CA MET A 288 44.96 14.19 -4.41
C MET A 288 44.86 15.58 -5.02
N SER A 289 45.94 16.01 -5.70
CA SER A 289 45.92 17.20 -6.55
C SER A 289 45.15 16.97 -7.85
N GLU A 290 44.73 18.05 -8.51
CA GLU A 290 43.97 17.97 -9.77
C GLU A 290 44.74 17.22 -10.87
N ALA A 291 46.06 17.41 -10.96
CA ALA A 291 46.91 16.73 -11.93
C ALA A 291 47.00 15.22 -11.69
N GLU A 292 47.04 14.79 -10.42
CA GLU A 292 47.05 13.37 -10.06
C GLU A 292 45.69 12.72 -10.38
N ARG A 293 44.58 13.43 -10.13
CA ARG A 293 43.23 12.93 -10.43
C ARG A 293 43.01 12.66 -11.91
N GLN A 294 43.67 13.38 -12.81
CA GLN A 294 43.55 13.13 -14.26
C GLN A 294 44.02 11.73 -14.66
N GLY A 295 44.93 11.12 -13.90
CA GLY A 295 45.36 9.73 -14.14
C GLY A 295 44.28 8.68 -13.82
N HIS A 296 43.26 9.07 -13.06
CA HIS A 296 42.16 8.24 -12.57
C HIS A 296 40.83 8.53 -13.29
N LEU A 297 40.83 9.41 -14.29
CA LEU A 297 39.62 9.81 -15.01
C LEU A 297 39.17 8.68 -15.95
N ILE A 298 37.95 8.19 -15.71
CA ILE A 298 37.28 7.25 -16.62
C ILE A 298 36.69 8.00 -17.81
N GLY A 299 36.02 9.12 -17.51
CA GLY A 299 35.41 9.97 -18.50
C GLY A 299 34.80 11.20 -17.87
N SER A 300 34.60 12.22 -18.70
CA SER A 300 33.93 13.46 -18.34
C SER A 300 33.12 13.97 -19.51
N ASP A 301 32.06 14.70 -19.20
CA ASP A 301 31.28 15.42 -20.20
C ASP A 301 30.97 16.84 -19.71
N LEU A 302 30.83 17.74 -20.68
CA LEU A 302 30.53 19.14 -20.45
C LEU A 302 29.59 19.62 -21.53
N ASP A 303 28.41 20.08 -21.11
CA ASP A 303 27.41 20.60 -22.02
C ASP A 303 26.63 21.76 -21.37
N ASN A 304 25.99 22.58 -22.21
CA ASN A 304 25.20 23.71 -21.78
C ASN A 304 23.76 23.27 -21.48
N GLU A 305 23.23 23.77 -20.37
CA GLU A 305 21.85 23.61 -19.86
C GLU A 305 21.46 22.17 -19.45
N SER A 306 22.02 21.15 -20.09
CA SER A 306 21.84 19.76 -19.71
C SER A 306 22.98 18.87 -20.15
N VAL A 307 23.33 17.89 -19.31
CA VAL A 307 24.30 16.83 -19.62
C VAL A 307 23.59 15.49 -19.51
N ARG A 308 23.80 14.62 -20.51
CA ARG A 308 23.29 13.24 -20.51
C ARG A 308 24.34 12.30 -21.07
N GLU A 309 25.10 11.67 -20.18
CA GLU A 309 26.24 10.83 -20.57
C GLU A 309 26.21 9.47 -19.87
N THR A 310 26.83 8.46 -20.49
CA THR A 310 26.97 7.11 -19.93
C THR A 310 28.45 6.71 -19.90
N PHE A 311 28.97 6.41 -18.72
CA PHE A 311 30.36 5.99 -18.53
C PHE A 311 30.44 4.47 -18.32
N ASP A 312 31.25 3.78 -19.12
CA ASP A 312 31.53 2.36 -18.92
C ASP A 312 32.51 2.18 -17.74
N LEU A 313 32.13 1.35 -16.78
CA LEU A 313 32.95 1.04 -15.60
C LEU A 313 33.78 -0.22 -15.84
N TYR A 314 34.64 -0.59 -14.88
CA TYR A 314 35.42 -1.82 -14.98
C TYR A 314 34.60 -3.08 -14.69
N VAL A 315 35.05 -4.20 -15.26
CA VAL A 315 34.52 -5.56 -15.04
C VAL A 315 35.09 -6.22 -13.78
N GLU A 316 35.78 -5.46 -12.93
CA GLU A 316 36.35 -5.89 -11.66
C GLU A 316 35.82 -5.01 -10.52
N PRO A 317 35.74 -5.54 -9.28
CA PRO A 317 35.25 -4.76 -8.14
C PRO A 317 36.12 -3.53 -7.89
N ALA A 318 35.50 -2.36 -7.90
CA ALA A 318 36.18 -1.09 -7.71
C ALA A 318 35.26 -0.05 -7.08
N THR A 319 35.87 0.96 -6.46
CA THR A 319 35.19 2.11 -5.90
C THR A 319 35.44 3.32 -6.79
N TYR A 320 34.36 4.01 -7.14
CA TYR A 320 34.36 5.14 -8.04
C TYR A 320 33.93 6.41 -7.31
N SER A 321 34.48 7.53 -7.74
CA SER A 321 34.02 8.86 -7.33
C SER A 321 33.41 9.55 -8.53
N TYR A 322 32.17 10.03 -8.38
CA TYR A 322 31.55 10.86 -9.40
C TYR A 322 31.34 12.27 -8.89
N VAL A 323 31.60 13.23 -9.78
CA VAL A 323 31.60 14.65 -9.47
C VAL A 323 30.77 15.38 -10.50
N PHE A 324 29.99 16.36 -10.05
CA PHE A 324 29.34 17.30 -10.93
C PHE A 324 29.27 18.70 -10.32
N TRP A 325 29.26 19.71 -11.18
CA TRP A 325 29.07 21.10 -10.80
C TRP A 325 28.42 21.91 -11.90
N TYR A 326 27.94 23.08 -11.51
CA TYR A 326 27.30 24.05 -12.39
C TYR A 326 28.16 25.30 -12.44
N ASN A 327 28.38 25.81 -13.64
CA ASN A 327 29.11 27.04 -13.88
C ASN A 327 28.24 28.01 -14.67
N ALA A 328 28.15 29.24 -14.20
CA ALA A 328 27.39 30.31 -14.85
C ALA A 328 27.97 31.67 -14.45
N SER A 329 27.62 32.71 -15.21
CA SER A 329 28.15 34.06 -14.97
C SER A 329 27.62 34.71 -13.70
N VAL A 330 26.30 34.59 -13.45
CA VAL A 330 25.61 35.14 -12.27
C VAL A 330 24.42 34.24 -11.95
N LYS A 331 24.07 34.13 -10.66
CA LYS A 331 22.80 33.56 -10.18
C LYS A 331 22.16 34.56 -9.23
N THR A 332 20.95 35.02 -9.56
CA THR A 332 20.17 35.98 -8.75
C THR A 332 18.89 35.36 -8.18
N ASP A 333 18.38 34.31 -8.81
CA ASP A 333 17.16 33.61 -8.40
C ASP A 333 17.42 32.12 -8.09
N THR A 334 16.43 31.43 -7.53
CA THR A 334 16.47 29.97 -7.31
C THR A 334 16.30 29.20 -8.62
N TRP A 335 17.16 28.21 -8.87
CA TRP A 335 17.16 27.45 -10.13
C TRP A 335 16.77 26.00 -9.89
N MET A 336 15.74 25.52 -10.58
CA MET A 336 15.24 24.16 -10.42
C MET A 336 15.98 23.20 -11.36
N SER A 337 16.72 22.25 -10.78
CA SER A 337 17.39 21.19 -11.53
C SER A 337 16.83 19.80 -11.26
N SER A 338 16.83 18.97 -12.31
CA SER A 338 16.59 17.53 -12.21
C SER A 338 17.95 16.82 -12.33
N GLN A 339 18.29 16.04 -11.32
CA GLN A 339 19.59 15.40 -11.15
C GLN A 339 19.39 13.90 -10.97
N ILE A 340 19.90 13.11 -11.91
CA ILE A 340 19.70 11.66 -11.95
C ILE A 340 21.04 10.99 -12.20
N VAL A 341 21.44 10.10 -11.29
CA VAL A 341 22.56 9.17 -11.48
C VAL A 341 22.05 7.75 -11.28
N GLN A 342 22.32 6.90 -12.26
CA GLN A 342 21.88 5.51 -12.31
C GLN A 342 23.05 4.58 -12.58
N LEU A 343 23.20 3.54 -11.77
CA LEU A 343 24.03 2.41 -12.12
C LEU A 343 23.20 1.45 -12.97
N ARG A 344 23.65 1.23 -14.19
CA ARG A 344 23.03 0.35 -15.16
C ARG A 344 23.87 -0.91 -15.24
N TYR A 345 23.27 -2.05 -15.02
CA TYR A 345 23.96 -3.33 -15.11
C TYR A 345 22.99 -4.37 -15.65
N ASN A 346 23.57 -5.35 -16.32
CA ASN A 346 22.82 -6.38 -17.02
C ASN A 346 22.89 -7.66 -16.21
N HIS A 347 21.81 -8.44 -16.20
CA HIS A 347 21.83 -9.78 -15.65
C HIS A 347 21.03 -10.77 -16.46
N TRP A 348 21.43 -12.03 -16.47
CA TRP A 348 20.63 -13.07 -17.10
C TRP A 348 19.27 -13.22 -16.42
N TYR A 349 18.22 -13.39 -17.21
CA TYR A 349 16.93 -13.76 -16.67
C TYR A 349 16.99 -15.17 -16.05
N PRO A 350 16.16 -15.45 -15.02
CA PRO A 350 16.04 -16.80 -14.47
C PRO A 350 15.60 -17.82 -15.53
N THR A 351 15.91 -19.11 -15.36
CA THR A 351 15.47 -20.13 -16.32
C THR A 351 13.94 -20.18 -16.47
N HIS A 352 13.44 -20.30 -17.71
CA HIS A 352 12.02 -20.49 -18.03
C HIS A 352 11.56 -21.90 -17.67
N VAL A 353 11.14 -22.14 -16.42
CA VAL A 353 10.87 -23.50 -15.91
C VAL A 353 9.86 -24.28 -16.76
N TRP A 354 8.80 -23.61 -17.23
CA TRP A 354 7.75 -24.21 -18.07
C TRP A 354 7.76 -23.73 -19.52
N GLY A 355 8.81 -23.01 -19.92
CA GLY A 355 8.95 -22.43 -21.25
C GLY A 355 8.20 -21.11 -21.42
N VAL A 356 8.18 -20.64 -22.65
CA VAL A 356 7.71 -19.30 -23.01
C VAL A 356 6.56 -19.40 -24.02
N ASP A 357 5.58 -18.50 -23.89
CA ASP A 357 4.48 -18.41 -24.85
C ASP A 357 4.90 -17.80 -26.21
N ASP A 358 3.94 -17.67 -27.12
CA ASP A 358 4.14 -17.11 -28.46
C ASP A 358 4.44 -15.60 -28.47
N THR A 359 4.26 -14.93 -27.33
CA THR A 359 4.50 -13.51 -27.12
C THR A 359 5.70 -13.20 -26.22
N GLY A 360 6.49 -14.21 -25.82
CA GLY A 360 7.66 -14.01 -24.97
C GLY A 360 7.37 -13.99 -23.46
N GLY A 361 6.18 -14.39 -23.02
CA GLY A 361 5.82 -14.44 -21.60
C GLY A 361 6.17 -15.78 -20.94
N ASP A 362 6.76 -15.74 -19.75
CA ASP A 362 7.06 -16.94 -18.95
C ASP A 362 5.78 -17.64 -18.48
N VAL A 363 5.56 -18.88 -18.93
CA VAL A 363 4.28 -19.60 -18.71
C VAL A 363 4.04 -19.88 -17.23
N TYR A 364 5.09 -20.27 -16.49
CA TYR A 364 5.00 -20.56 -15.06
C TYR A 364 4.54 -19.33 -14.27
N SER A 365 5.25 -18.21 -14.44
CA SER A 365 4.96 -16.98 -13.71
C SER A 365 3.56 -16.47 -14.04
N ARG A 366 3.14 -16.49 -15.30
CA ARG A 366 1.81 -16.04 -15.71
C ARG A 366 0.68 -16.86 -15.10
N ILE A 367 0.83 -18.18 -14.97
CA ILE A 367 -0.17 -19.03 -14.31
C ILE A 367 -0.30 -18.68 -12.83
N VAL A 368 0.83 -18.49 -12.14
CA VAL A 368 0.83 -18.14 -10.72
C VAL A 368 0.25 -16.74 -10.48
N TRP A 369 0.60 -15.76 -11.32
CA TRP A 369 0.01 -14.42 -11.26
C TRP A 369 -1.49 -14.41 -11.60
N ALA A 370 -1.94 -15.26 -12.53
CA ALA A 370 -3.35 -15.41 -12.86
C ALA A 370 -4.18 -15.86 -11.64
N ALA A 371 -3.64 -16.76 -10.80
CA ALA A 371 -4.30 -17.15 -9.55
C ALA A 371 -4.53 -15.95 -8.60
N GLN A 372 -3.61 -14.98 -8.57
CA GLN A 372 -3.77 -13.76 -7.79
C GLN A 372 -4.86 -12.84 -8.36
N VAL A 373 -4.93 -12.72 -9.69
CA VAL A 373 -5.97 -11.94 -10.37
C VAL A 373 -7.36 -12.55 -10.13
N ASP A 374 -7.49 -13.87 -10.28
CA ASP A 374 -8.73 -14.60 -10.02
C ASP A 374 -9.23 -14.44 -8.59
N LEU A 375 -8.31 -14.48 -7.61
CA LEU A 375 -8.64 -14.22 -6.21
C LEU A 375 -9.20 -12.81 -6.00
N ARG A 376 -8.57 -11.78 -6.59
CA ARG A 376 -9.05 -10.39 -6.49
C ARG A 376 -10.44 -10.21 -7.10
N ILE A 377 -10.67 -10.79 -8.29
CA ILE A 377 -11.98 -10.75 -8.96
C ILE A 377 -13.04 -11.46 -8.11
N SER A 378 -12.75 -12.66 -7.63
CA SER A 378 -13.67 -13.46 -6.81
C SER A 378 -14.07 -12.74 -5.52
N VAL A 379 -13.10 -12.18 -4.80
CA VAL A 379 -13.36 -11.41 -3.57
C VAL A 379 -14.21 -10.17 -3.87
N THR A 380 -13.91 -9.46 -4.96
CA THR A 380 -14.68 -8.28 -5.37
C THR A 380 -16.15 -8.64 -5.64
N ILE A 381 -16.40 -9.72 -6.39
CA ILE A 381 -17.76 -10.20 -6.69
C ILE A 381 -18.50 -10.57 -5.41
N VAL A 382 -17.87 -11.30 -4.49
CA VAL A 382 -18.48 -11.71 -3.21
C VAL A 382 -18.84 -10.49 -2.37
N ILE A 383 -17.97 -9.48 -2.30
CA ILE A 383 -18.27 -8.23 -1.58
C ILE A 383 -19.48 -7.54 -2.19
N VAL A 384 -19.53 -7.38 -3.52
CA VAL A 384 -20.67 -6.75 -4.21
C VAL A 384 -21.97 -7.52 -3.96
N ALA A 385 -21.92 -8.85 -4.03
CA ALA A 385 -23.07 -9.70 -3.78
C ALA A 385 -23.56 -9.59 -2.32
N LEU A 386 -22.65 -9.61 -1.34
CA LEU A 386 -22.98 -9.46 0.08
C LEU A 386 -23.61 -8.08 0.37
N VAL A 387 -23.04 -7.02 -0.18
CA VAL A 387 -23.53 -5.65 0.00
C VAL A 387 -24.92 -5.50 -0.62
N THR A 388 -25.11 -5.96 -1.85
CA THR A 388 -26.41 -5.89 -2.54
C THR A 388 -27.44 -6.75 -1.83
N GLY A 389 -27.08 -7.97 -1.43
CA GLY A 389 -27.95 -8.88 -0.69
C GLY A 389 -28.40 -8.31 0.66
N ALA A 390 -27.50 -7.66 1.39
CA ALA A 390 -27.81 -6.99 2.65
C ALA A 390 -28.66 -5.71 2.51
N LEU A 391 -28.67 -5.08 1.33
CA LEU A 391 -29.53 -3.92 1.06
C LEU A 391 -30.96 -4.33 0.63
N ILE A 392 -31.09 -5.47 -0.07
CA ILE A 392 -32.38 -5.95 -0.59
C ILE A 392 -33.13 -6.80 0.43
N GLY A 393 -32.42 -7.67 1.15
CA GLY A 393 -32.98 -8.55 2.18
C GLY A 393 -33.14 -7.83 3.51
#